data_AF-A0A8T6ZYV4-F1
#
_entry.id   AF-A0A8T6ZYV4-F1
#
_cell.length_a   1.000
_cell.length_b   1.000
_cell.length_c   1.000
_cell.angle_alpha   90.00
_cell.angle_beta   90.00
_cell.angle_gamma   90.00
#
_symmetry.space_group_name_H-M   'P 1'
#
loop_
_entity.id
_entity.type
_entity.pdbx_description
1 polymer ?
#
loop_
_entity_poly.entity_id
_entity_poly.type
_entity_poly.pdbx_seq_one_letter_code
_entity_poly.pdbx_strand_id
1 'polypeptide(L)'
;MFLAHMPAGYLASRFLLSQYRLEPSKTKWLLLLGLLGSVFPDMDMYYFYLMDNRQHGHHSYWTHIPFYWITVLGLSYMIAAIVRSRYLVAAATVFVGCFLLHLSLDTFAGGGIKWLYPFENSYINIFFIPSQANRYWV
;
A
#
# COMPACT_ATOMS: atom_id res chain seq x y z
N MET A 1 4.36 -11.28 -1.18
CA MET A 1 3.73 -12.30 -0.30
C MET A 1 2.49 -11.67 0.30
N PHE A 2 1.28 -12.12 -0.08
CA PHE A 2 0.01 -11.43 0.20
C PHE A 2 -0.24 -10.95 1.64
N LEU A 3 0.16 -11.73 2.66
CA LEU A 3 -0.18 -11.45 4.06
C LEU A 3 1.00 -10.95 4.90
N ALA A 4 2.21 -10.90 4.34
CA ALA A 4 3.41 -10.56 5.10
C ALA A 4 3.34 -9.15 5.71
N HIS A 5 2.63 -8.25 5.05
CA HIS A 5 2.51 -6.85 5.45
C HIS A 5 1.35 -6.58 6.42
N MET A 6 0.45 -7.55 6.65
CA MET A 6 -0.73 -7.36 7.50
C MET A 6 -0.40 -7.05 8.97
N PRO A 7 0.58 -7.71 9.63
CA PRO A 7 0.96 -7.34 11.00
C PRO A 7 1.49 -5.91 11.11
N ALA A 8 2.31 -5.47 10.15
CA ALA A 8 2.79 -4.09 10.08
C ALA A 8 1.63 -3.11 9.83
N GLY A 9 0.71 -3.46 8.93
CA GLY A 9 -0.52 -2.73 8.67
C GLY A 9 -1.40 -2.55 9.91
N TYR A 10 -1.54 -3.59 10.73
CA TYR A 10 -2.26 -3.53 12.00
C TYR A 10 -1.63 -2.51 12.96
N LEU A 11 -0.31 -2.60 13.18
CA LEU A 11 0.41 -1.69 14.08
C LEU A 11 0.31 -0.23 13.60
N ALA A 12 0.50 0.01 12.30
CA ALA A 12 0.37 1.33 11.72
C ALA A 12 -1.06 1.88 11.82
N SER A 13 -2.07 1.05 11.56
CA SER A 13 -3.48 1.44 11.72
C SER A 13 -3.78 1.87 13.16
N ARG A 14 -3.31 1.10 14.15
CA ARG A 14 -3.47 1.43 15.58
C ARG A 14 -2.78 2.74 15.94
N PHE A 15 -1.57 2.95 15.45
CA PHE A 15 -0.82 4.18 15.65
C PHE A 15 -1.55 5.38 15.02
N LEU A 16 -1.92 5.31 13.74
CA LEU A 16 -2.59 6.40 13.03
C LEU A 16 -3.96 6.73 13.66
N LEU A 17 -4.76 5.72 14.00
CA LEU A 17 -6.08 5.92 14.59
C LEU A 17 -6.04 6.56 15.98
N SER A 18 -4.96 6.35 16.74
CA SER A 18 -4.78 6.98 18.05
C SER A 18 -4.77 8.52 17.97
N GLN A 19 -4.47 9.09 16.80
CA GLN A 19 -4.40 10.53 16.58
C GLN A 19 -5.79 11.18 16.40
N TYR A 20 -6.81 10.41 16.06
CA TYR A 20 -8.11 10.95 15.61
C TYR A 20 -9.22 10.95 16.67
N ARG A 21 -8.99 10.42 17.89
CA ARG A 21 -9.94 10.37 19.02
C ARG A 21 -11.40 10.07 18.58
N LEU A 22 -11.60 8.96 17.86
CA LEU A 22 -12.89 8.57 17.28
C LEU A 22 -13.66 7.62 18.20
N GLU A 23 -14.98 7.57 18.02
CA GLU A 23 -15.87 6.58 18.66
C GLU A 23 -15.38 5.14 18.41
N PRO A 24 -15.44 4.23 19.40
CA PRO A 24 -14.94 2.86 19.27
C PRO A 24 -15.52 2.09 18.07
N SER A 25 -16.80 2.30 17.75
CA SER A 25 -17.47 1.64 16.61
C SER A 25 -16.88 2.06 15.27
N LYS A 26 -16.54 3.34 15.10
CA LYS A 26 -15.89 3.88 13.89
C LYS A 26 -14.44 3.40 13.78
N THR A 27 -13.74 3.33 14.90
CA THR A 27 -12.35 2.86 14.96
C THR A 27 -12.20 1.42 14.48
N LYS A 28 -13.17 0.53 14.76
CA LYS A 28 -13.15 -0.86 14.25
C LYS A 28 -13.19 -0.93 12.72
N TRP A 29 -14.07 -0.16 12.08
CA TRP A 29 -14.16 -0.12 10.62
C TRP A 29 -12.93 0.48 9.96
N LEU A 30 -12.37 1.52 10.57
CA LEU A 30 -11.13 2.11 10.06
C LEU A 30 -9.91 1.20 10.27
N LEU A 31 -9.89 0.39 11.34
CA LEU A 31 -8.87 -0.62 11.53
C LEU A 31 -8.93 -1.67 10.41
N LEU A 32 -10.13 -2.18 10.10
CA LEU A 32 -10.32 -3.09 8.97
C LEU A 32 -9.87 -2.44 7.66
N LEU A 33 -10.20 -1.16 7.46
CA LEU A 33 -9.78 -0.39 6.29
C LEU A 33 -8.25 -0.30 6.18
N GLY A 34 -7.54 -0.09 7.28
CA GLY A 34 -6.08 -0.08 7.27
C GLY A 34 -5.46 -1.45 7.00
N LEU A 35 -6.07 -2.53 7.50
CA LEU A 35 -5.68 -3.90 7.13
C LEU A 35 -5.88 -4.14 5.63
N LEU A 36 -7.01 -3.71 5.07
CA LEU A 36 -7.25 -3.78 3.62
C LEU A 36 -6.19 -2.97 2.85
N GLY A 37 -5.89 -1.74 3.27
CA GLY A 37 -4.84 -0.92 2.67
C GLY A 37 -3.46 -1.59 2.72
N SER A 38 -3.17 -2.35 3.78
CA SER A 38 -1.88 -3.05 3.93
C SER A 38 -1.70 -4.27 3.04
N VAL A 39 -2.77 -4.80 2.42
CA VAL A 39 -2.69 -5.95 1.50
C VAL A 39 -3.17 -5.63 0.09
N PHE A 40 -3.78 -4.46 -0.11
CA PHE A 40 -4.32 -4.04 -1.40
C PHE A 40 -3.29 -4.02 -2.53
N PRO A 41 -2.02 -3.56 -2.36
CA PRO A 41 -1.05 -3.54 -3.44
C PRO A 41 -0.90 -4.92 -4.11
N ASP A 42 -0.76 -5.96 -3.29
CA ASP A 42 -0.63 -7.36 -3.71
C ASP A 42 -1.89 -7.95 -4.36
N MET A 43 -3.04 -7.27 -4.38
CA MET A 43 -4.21 -7.76 -5.13
C MET A 43 -3.97 -7.82 -6.63
N ASP A 44 -2.97 -7.10 -7.14
CA ASP A 44 -2.53 -7.22 -8.53
C ASP A 44 -1.98 -8.62 -8.87
N MET A 45 -1.63 -9.43 -7.88
CA MET A 45 -1.22 -10.81 -8.08
C MET A 45 -2.33 -11.66 -8.71
N TYR A 46 -3.60 -11.36 -8.42
CA TYR A 46 -4.71 -12.04 -9.10
C TYR A 46 -4.65 -11.77 -10.61
N TYR A 47 -4.38 -10.53 -11.00
CA TYR A 47 -4.21 -10.17 -12.41
C TYR A 47 -2.93 -10.79 -13.01
N PHE A 48 -1.81 -10.73 -12.28
CA PHE A 48 -0.53 -11.33 -12.65
C PHE A 48 -0.66 -12.82 -13.01
N TYR A 49 -1.37 -13.59 -12.18
CA TYR A 49 -1.54 -15.03 -12.36
C TYR A 49 -2.62 -15.40 -13.37
N LEU A 50 -3.75 -14.67 -13.39
CA LEU A 50 -4.93 -15.10 -14.15
C LEU A 50 -5.03 -14.47 -15.55
N MET A 51 -4.44 -13.28 -15.76
CA MET A 51 -4.64 -12.48 -16.96
C MET A 51 -3.33 -12.14 -17.68
N ASP A 52 -2.34 -11.63 -16.94
CA ASP A 52 -1.05 -11.17 -17.52
C ASP A 52 -0.13 -12.32 -17.94
N ASN A 53 -0.43 -13.56 -17.52
CA ASN A 53 0.43 -14.73 -17.71
C ASN A 53 1.86 -14.51 -17.21
N ARG A 54 2.03 -13.65 -16.19
CA ARG A 54 3.32 -13.32 -15.56
C ARG A 54 4.34 -12.71 -16.51
N GLN A 55 3.88 -11.96 -17.51
CA GLN A 55 4.76 -11.26 -18.46
C GLN A 55 5.45 -10.06 -17.81
N HIS A 56 4.78 -9.41 -16.85
CA HIS A 56 5.29 -8.25 -16.13
C HIS A 56 5.46 -8.58 -14.65
N GLY A 57 6.59 -8.20 -14.05
CA GLY A 57 6.75 -8.28 -12.60
C GLY A 57 5.71 -7.41 -11.91
N HIS A 58 5.07 -7.90 -10.84
CA HIS A 58 3.91 -7.20 -10.27
C HIS A 58 4.21 -5.82 -9.69
N HIS A 59 5.44 -5.56 -9.25
CA HIS A 59 5.89 -4.22 -8.85
C HIS A 59 5.90 -3.19 -9.99
N SER A 60 5.68 -3.62 -11.23
CA SER A 60 5.49 -2.72 -12.38
C SER A 60 4.07 -2.16 -12.48
N TYR A 61 3.09 -2.78 -11.83
CA TYR A 61 1.69 -2.35 -11.88
C TYR A 61 1.45 -1.08 -11.07
N TRP A 62 0.37 -0.37 -11.41
CA TRP A 62 0.00 0.90 -10.79
C TRP A 62 -0.30 0.79 -9.28
N THR A 63 -0.65 -0.40 -8.81
CA THR A 63 -0.75 -0.80 -7.40
C THR A 63 0.57 -0.65 -6.64
N HIS A 64 1.72 -0.78 -7.30
CA HIS A 64 3.03 -0.60 -6.67
C HIS A 64 3.72 0.72 -7.06
N ILE A 65 2.96 1.67 -7.60
CA ILE A 65 3.47 3.00 -7.98
C ILE A 65 2.97 4.05 -6.98
N PRO A 66 3.84 4.59 -6.09
CA PRO A 66 3.44 5.51 -5.02
C PRO A 66 2.72 6.77 -5.50
N PHE A 67 3.09 7.28 -6.68
CA PHE A 67 2.52 8.49 -7.25
C PHE A 67 0.98 8.45 -7.35
N TYR A 68 0.41 7.33 -7.81
CA TYR A 68 -1.04 7.20 -7.93
C TYR A 68 -1.72 7.26 -6.57
N TRP A 69 -1.14 6.63 -5.55
CA TRP A 69 -1.74 6.55 -4.21
C TRP A 69 -1.58 7.82 -3.41
N ILE A 70 -0.48 8.55 -3.57
CA ILE A 70 -0.34 9.92 -3.05
C ILE A 70 -1.36 10.84 -3.71
N THR A 71 -1.61 10.68 -5.01
CA THR A 71 -2.66 11.44 -5.71
C THR A 71 -4.05 11.11 -5.15
N VAL A 72 -4.37 9.82 -4.94
CA VAL A 72 -5.62 9.38 -4.30
C VAL A 72 -5.77 9.96 -2.90
N LEU A 73 -4.69 10.02 -2.12
CA LEU A 73 -4.70 10.64 -0.79
C LEU A 73 -5.02 12.14 -0.86
N GLY A 74 -4.36 12.87 -1.75
CA GLY A 74 -4.59 14.30 -1.95
C GLY A 74 -6.04 14.60 -2.37
N LEU A 75 -6.58 13.83 -3.33
CA LEU A 75 -7.97 13.95 -3.75
C LEU A 75 -8.94 13.60 -2.62
N SER A 76 -8.65 12.55 -1.84
CA SER A 76 -9.47 12.17 -0.69
C SER A 76 -9.51 13.26 0.39
N TYR A 77 -8.39 13.93 0.64
CA TYR A 77 -8.33 15.07 1.56
C TYR A 77 -9.09 16.28 1.02
N MET A 78 -8.99 16.57 -0.27
CA MET A 78 -9.78 17.63 -0.90
C MET A 78 -11.28 17.38 -0.72
N ILE A 79 -11.74 16.15 -1.01
CA ILE A 79 -13.14 15.75 -0.79
C ILE A 79 -13.51 15.88 0.69
N ALA A 80 -12.68 15.37 1.59
CA ALA A 80 -12.93 15.44 3.03
C ALA A 80 -13.03 16.88 3.55
N ALA A 81 -12.26 17.81 2.98
CA ALA A 81 -12.32 19.24 3.30
C ALA A 81 -13.64 19.87 2.81
N ILE A 82 -14.06 19.56 1.57
CA ILE A 82 -15.32 20.04 0.99
C ILE A 82 -16.51 19.60 1.85
N VAL A 83 -16.56 18.32 2.24
CA VAL A 83 -17.66 17.78 3.07
C VAL A 83 -17.43 17.97 4.58
N ARG A 84 -16.31 18.58 4.98
CA ARG A 84 -15.91 18.84 6.37
C ARG A 84 -15.94 17.60 7.28
N SER A 85 -15.49 16.45 6.77
CA SER A 85 -15.55 15.17 7.48
C SER A 85 -14.19 14.71 8.00
N ARG A 86 -13.98 14.83 9.31
CA ARG A 86 -12.81 14.25 10.02
C ARG A 86 -12.71 12.73 9.87
N TYR A 87 -13.84 12.05 9.66
CA TYR A 87 -13.85 10.60 9.47
C TYR A 87 -13.26 10.22 8.11
N LEU A 88 -13.55 10.99 7.06
CA LEU A 88 -12.96 10.76 5.74
C LEU A 88 -11.45 11.04 5.74
N VAL A 89 -10.99 12.07 6.45
CA VAL A 89 -9.55 12.30 6.64
C VAL A 89 -8.90 11.07 7.29
N ALA A 90 -9.48 10.57 8.39
CA ALA A 90 -8.96 9.39 9.08
C ALA A 90 -8.97 8.14 8.17
N ALA A 91 -10.04 7.93 7.41
CA ALA A 91 -10.17 6.82 6.49
C ALA A 91 -9.10 6.85 5.39
N ALA A 92 -8.93 7.99 4.72
CA ALA A 92 -7.92 8.16 3.69
C ALA A 92 -6.49 8.01 4.25
N THR A 93 -6.23 8.61 5.42
CA THR A 93 -4.93 8.52 6.10
C THR A 93 -4.58 7.07 6.43
N VAL A 94 -5.53 6.32 7.00
CA VAL A 94 -5.28 4.95 7.45
C VAL A 94 -5.12 4.00 6.25
N PHE A 95 -6.03 4.08 5.28
CA PHE A 95 -5.94 3.24 4.08
C PHE A 95 -4.63 3.49 3.32
N VAL A 96 -4.41 4.74 2.89
CA VAL A 96 -3.23 5.07 2.07
C VAL A 96 -1.94 5.04 2.90
N GLY A 97 -1.98 5.37 4.19
CA GLY A 97 -0.82 5.25 5.07
C GLY A 97 -0.34 3.80 5.19
N CYS A 98 -1.26 2.85 5.40
CA CYS A 98 -0.93 1.43 5.42
C CYS A 98 -0.52 0.90 4.04
N PHE A 99 -1.10 1.45 2.98
CA PHE A 99 -0.69 1.17 1.60
C PHE A 99 0.77 1.58 1.35
N LEU A 100 1.13 2.83 1.71
CA LEU A 100 2.48 3.33 1.52
C LEU A 100 3.48 2.63 2.44
N LEU A 101 3.05 2.16 3.61
CA LEU A 101 3.86 1.29 4.46
C LEU A 101 4.20 -0.02 3.75
N HIS A 102 3.24 -0.66 3.08
CA HIS A 102 3.48 -1.87 2.29
C HIS A 102 4.57 -1.60 1.23
N LEU A 103 4.42 -0.54 0.42
CA LEU A 103 5.44 -0.18 -0.58
C LEU A 103 6.81 0.13 0.05
N SER A 104 6.80 0.76 1.22
CA SER A 104 8.04 1.03 1.97
C SER A 104 8.73 -0.26 2.38
N LEU A 105 7.97 -1.29 2.78
CA LEU A 105 8.51 -2.60 3.15
C LEU A 105 9.02 -3.36 1.92
N ASP A 106 8.34 -3.26 0.77
CA ASP A 106 8.83 -3.83 -0.49
C ASP A 106 10.13 -3.20 -0.99
N THR A 107 10.39 -1.95 -0.60
CA THR A 107 11.65 -1.26 -0.90
C THR A 107 12.84 -1.91 -0.18
N PHE A 108 12.62 -2.59 0.97
CA PHE A 108 13.73 -3.23 1.69
C PHE A 108 14.28 -4.45 0.96
N ALA A 109 13.42 -5.40 0.58
CA ALA A 109 13.85 -6.70 0.04
C ALA A 109 12.91 -7.31 -1.01
N GLY A 110 11.84 -6.60 -1.41
CA GLY A 110 10.73 -7.16 -2.19
C GLY A 110 10.90 -7.13 -3.71
N GLY A 111 11.96 -6.51 -4.25
CA GLY A 111 12.13 -6.30 -5.70
C GLY A 111 12.16 -4.82 -6.12
N GLY A 112 12.05 -3.91 -5.14
CA GLY A 112 12.14 -2.46 -5.34
C GLY A 112 10.84 -1.82 -5.81
N ILE A 113 10.73 -0.51 -5.60
CA ILE A 113 9.53 0.29 -5.88
C ILE A 113 9.91 1.54 -6.69
N LYS A 114 9.04 1.93 -7.62
CA LYS A 114 9.22 3.11 -8.47
C LYS A 114 8.81 4.41 -7.78
N TRP A 115 9.52 4.78 -6.73
CA TRP A 115 9.21 6.00 -5.95
C TRP A 115 9.26 7.29 -6.77
N LEU A 116 10.08 7.33 -7.82
CA LEU A 116 10.31 8.52 -8.65
C LEU A 116 9.44 8.58 -9.91
N TYR A 117 8.56 7.61 -10.14
CA TYR A 117 7.61 7.65 -11.25
C TYR A 117 6.64 8.84 -11.07
N PRO A 118 6.25 9.58 -12.13
CA PRO A 118 6.53 9.35 -13.56
C PRO A 118 7.80 10.04 -14.07
N PHE A 119 8.59 10.69 -13.22
CA PHE A 119 9.79 11.43 -13.64
C PHE A 119 10.94 10.48 -14.01
N GLU A 120 11.05 9.37 -13.28
CA GLU A 120 12.04 8.33 -13.53
C GLU A 120 11.42 6.94 -13.39
N ASN A 121 11.80 6.01 -14.25
CA ASN A 121 11.25 4.66 -14.30
C ASN A 121 12.15 3.60 -13.63
N SER A 122 12.98 4.02 -12.68
CA SER A 122 13.90 3.15 -11.93
C SER A 122 13.22 2.53 -10.71
N TYR A 123 13.65 1.32 -10.36
CA TYR A 123 13.27 0.67 -9.11
C TYR A 123 14.28 1.02 -8.04
N ILE A 124 13.79 1.51 -6.89
CA ILE A 124 14.62 1.77 -5.72
C ILE A 124 14.45 0.61 -4.75
N ASN A 125 15.57 0.02 -4.33
CA ASN A 125 15.65 -1.04 -3.32
C ASN A 125 16.83 -0.79 -2.36
N ILE A 126 16.67 -1.14 -1.08
CA ILE A 126 17.73 -1.00 -0.07
C ILE A 126 18.67 -2.19 -0.12
N PHE A 127 18.12 -3.40 -0.14
CA PHE A 127 18.91 -4.63 -0.31
C PHE A 127 18.63 -5.22 -1.68
N PHE A 128 19.71 -5.55 -2.39
CA PHE A 128 19.63 -6.33 -3.61
C PHE A 128 19.78 -7.81 -3.24
N ILE A 129 18.69 -8.56 -3.33
CA ILE A 129 18.72 -10.02 -3.19
C ILE A 129 18.72 -10.57 -4.62
N PRO A 130 19.83 -11.16 -5.11
CA PRO A 130 19.87 -11.76 -6.43
C PRO A 130 18.77 -12.82 -6.53
N SER A 131 17.98 -12.79 -7.60
CA SER A 131 17.06 -13.88 -7.88
C SER A 131 17.89 -15.13 -8.15
N GLN A 132 17.96 -16.04 -7.17
CA GLN A 132 18.47 -17.38 -7.41
C GLN A 132 17.48 -18.03 -8.37
N ALA A 133 17.86 -18.13 -9.65
CA ALA A 133 17.00 -18.50 -10.78
C ALA A 133 16.30 -19.88 -10.68
N ASN A 134 16.34 -20.54 -9.52
CA ASN A 134 15.78 -21.86 -9.28
C ASN A 134 15.63 -22.09 -7.77
N ARG A 135 14.39 -22.09 -7.24
CA ARG A 135 13.74 -23.34 -6.78
C ARG A 135 12.48 -23.27 -5.91
N TYR A 136 12.06 -22.17 -5.28
CA TYR A 136 11.00 -22.34 -4.24
C TYR A 136 9.88 -21.32 -4.18
N TRP A 137 9.97 -20.18 -4.86
CA TRP A 137 8.94 -19.14 -4.76
C TRP A 137 8.80 -18.43 -6.11
N VAL A 138 7.91 -18.98 -6.94
CA VAL A 138 7.17 -18.22 -7.96
C VAL A 138 5.85 -17.86 -7.32
#